data_AF-A0A6A0QRF1-F1
#
_entry.id   AF-A0A6A0QRF1-F1
#
_cell.length_a   1.000
_cell.length_b   1.000
_cell.length_c   1.000
_cell.angle_alpha   90.00
_cell.angle_beta   90.00
_cell.angle_gamma   90.00
#
_symmetry.space_group_name_H-M   'P 1'
#
loop_
_entity.id
_entity.type
_entity.pdbx_description
1 polymer ?
#
loop_
_entity_poly.entity_id
_entity_poly.type
_entity_poly.pdbx_seq_one_letter_code
_entity_poly.pdbx_strand_id
1 'polypeptide(L)'
;KVAGRLDEMLIDEEDGVELRFDTLESCVTFFRLFTDAFHHGMEEDHLFPGLEEEGLPADSGPIAMMLEDHRQGREFVAVMVANLDAARAGDTQAGRAVRDAARAYVDLIVDHITREDGILFDMADNMITGSACATLCSKYDEVCASKFEGKTKEDLERLAAEIL
;
A
#
# COMPACT_ATOMS: atom_id res chain seq x y z
N LYS A 1 -6.67 -9.08 5.06
CA LYS A 1 -5.72 -8.38 4.14
C LYS A 1 -4.36 -8.29 4.85
N VAL A 2 -3.23 -8.16 4.14
CA VAL A 2 -1.86 -8.19 4.74
C VAL A 2 -1.70 -7.20 5.91
N ALA A 3 -2.23 -5.98 5.81
CA ALA A 3 -2.22 -5.00 6.89
C ALA A 3 -2.91 -5.50 8.18
N GLY A 4 -4.04 -6.21 8.05
CA GLY A 4 -4.72 -6.80 9.21
C GLY A 4 -3.90 -7.92 9.86
N ARG A 5 -3.15 -8.69 9.07
CA ARG A 5 -2.24 -9.70 9.65
C ARG A 5 -1.08 -9.06 10.42
N LEU A 6 -0.58 -7.92 9.93
CA LEU A 6 0.41 -7.12 10.65
C LEU A 6 -0.17 -6.57 11.96
N ASP A 7 -1.40 -6.05 11.94
CA ASP A 7 -2.10 -5.56 13.13
C ASP A 7 -2.24 -6.65 14.20
N GLU A 8 -2.73 -7.83 13.82
CA GLU A 8 -2.80 -9.00 14.70
C GLU A 8 -1.44 -9.34 15.32
N MET A 9 -0.36 -9.32 14.54
CA MET A 9 0.98 -9.60 15.04
C MET A 9 1.46 -8.56 16.06
N LEU A 10 1.08 -7.28 15.91
CA LEU A 10 1.42 -6.22 16.85
C LEU A 10 0.63 -6.37 18.16
N ILE A 11 -0.64 -6.77 18.08
CA ILE A 11 -1.49 -7.07 19.24
C ILE A 11 -0.95 -8.28 20.01
N ASP A 12 -0.65 -9.38 19.30
CA ASP A 12 -0.07 -10.59 19.89
C ASP A 12 1.25 -10.28 20.62
N GLU A 13 2.06 -9.37 20.07
CA GLU A 13 3.31 -8.93 20.70
C GLU A 13 3.09 -8.16 22.02
N GLU A 14 2.08 -7.30 22.08
CA GLU A 14 1.68 -6.62 23.32
C GLU A 14 1.27 -7.63 24.41
N ASP A 15 0.71 -8.77 24.01
CA ASP A 15 0.37 -9.90 24.88
C ASP A 15 1.56 -10.84 25.19
N GLY A 16 2.76 -10.48 24.74
CA GLY A 16 4.01 -11.18 25.06
C GLY A 16 4.42 -12.27 24.08
N VAL A 17 3.77 -12.37 22.91
CA VAL A 17 4.21 -13.23 21.81
C VAL A 17 5.43 -12.59 21.12
N GLU A 18 6.45 -13.37 20.80
CA GLU A 18 7.62 -12.83 20.12
C GLU A 18 7.29 -12.41 18.67
N LEU A 19 7.71 -11.20 18.30
CA LEU A 19 7.49 -10.67 16.96
C LEU A 19 8.25 -11.50 15.91
N ARG A 20 7.51 -12.01 14.92
CA ARG A 20 8.06 -12.77 13.80
C ARG A 20 8.66 -11.83 12.76
N PHE A 21 9.93 -11.46 12.92
CA PHE A 21 10.61 -10.52 12.02
C PHE A 21 10.64 -10.95 10.56
N ASP A 22 10.68 -12.26 10.26
CA ASP A 22 10.63 -12.74 8.88
C ASP A 22 9.27 -12.46 8.22
N THR A 23 8.17 -12.65 8.96
CA THR A 23 6.84 -12.27 8.48
C THR A 23 6.70 -10.77 8.32
N LEU A 24 7.26 -9.99 9.25
CA LEU A 24 7.28 -8.52 9.14
C LEU A 24 8.06 -8.06 7.90
N GLU A 25 9.20 -8.66 7.60
CA GLU A 25 9.98 -8.39 6.39
C GLU A 25 9.18 -8.70 5.11
N SER A 26 8.43 -9.81 5.11
CA SER A 26 7.51 -10.15 4.03
C SER A 26 6.39 -9.13 3.88
N CYS A 27 5.79 -8.63 4.98
CA CYS A 27 4.81 -7.56 4.94
C CYS A 27 5.40 -6.28 4.33
N VAL A 28 6.59 -5.85 4.78
CA VAL A 28 7.29 -4.68 4.24
C VAL A 28 7.56 -4.82 2.73
N THR A 29 7.99 -6.02 2.30
CA THR A 29 8.20 -6.32 0.88
C THR A 29 6.89 -6.21 0.09
N PHE A 30 5.79 -6.76 0.64
CA PHE A 30 4.47 -6.66 0.02
C PHE A 30 4.00 -5.20 -0.10
N PHE A 31 4.17 -4.39 0.94
CA PHE A 31 3.77 -2.98 0.91
C PHE A 31 4.56 -2.18 -0.13
N ARG A 32 5.87 -2.39 -0.22
CA ARG A 32 6.70 -1.71 -1.23
C ARG A 32 6.33 -2.07 -2.66
N LEU A 33 6.08 -3.35 -2.91
CA LEU A 33 5.99 -3.85 -4.28
C LEU A 33 4.56 -3.97 -4.77
N PHE A 34 3.65 -4.49 -3.95
CA PHE A 34 2.25 -4.66 -4.32
C PHE A 34 1.45 -3.41 -4.01
N THR A 35 1.50 -2.91 -2.77
CA THR A 35 0.69 -1.75 -2.39
C THR A 35 1.19 -0.49 -3.07
N ASP A 36 2.49 -0.20 -3.03
CA ASP A 36 3.03 1.04 -3.58
C ASP A 36 3.36 0.92 -5.08
N ALA A 37 4.43 0.19 -5.45
CA ALA A 37 4.90 0.19 -6.83
C ALA A 37 3.87 -0.31 -7.86
N PHE A 38 3.02 -1.27 -7.48
CA PHE A 38 1.97 -1.80 -8.35
C PHE A 38 0.64 -1.05 -8.18
N HIS A 39 0.00 -1.10 -7.01
CA HIS A 39 -1.34 -0.54 -6.81
C HIS A 39 -1.34 0.99 -6.84
N HIS A 40 -0.62 1.69 -5.95
CA HIS A 40 -0.54 3.15 -6.01
C HIS A 40 0.08 3.63 -7.33
N GLY A 41 1.03 2.88 -7.92
CA GLY A 41 1.57 3.18 -9.25
C GLY A 41 0.50 3.22 -10.34
N MET A 42 -0.41 2.23 -10.38
CA MET A 42 -1.56 2.27 -11.31
C MET A 42 -2.44 3.50 -11.09
N GLU A 43 -2.62 3.91 -9.85
CA GLU A 43 -3.46 5.05 -9.53
C GLU A 43 -2.80 6.38 -9.88
N GLU A 44 -1.59 6.61 -9.39
CA GLU A 44 -0.82 7.85 -9.59
C GLU A 44 -0.47 8.06 -11.07
N ASP A 45 -0.14 6.99 -11.81
CA ASP A 45 0.27 7.11 -13.21
C ASP A 45 -0.90 7.09 -14.20
N HIS A 46 -2.06 6.54 -13.82
CA HIS A 46 -3.17 6.33 -14.75
C HIS A 46 -4.55 6.75 -14.24
N LEU A 47 -4.98 6.30 -13.06
CA LEU A 47 -6.33 6.63 -12.55
C LEU A 47 -6.49 8.12 -12.28
N PHE A 48 -5.58 8.71 -11.50
CA PHE A 48 -5.67 10.10 -11.08
C PHE A 48 -5.52 11.06 -12.26
N PRO A 49 -4.58 10.85 -13.20
CA PRO A 49 -4.56 11.64 -14.45
C PRO A 49 -5.86 11.49 -15.25
N GLY A 50 -6.43 10.28 -15.33
CA GLY A 50 -7.71 10.06 -16.03
C GLY A 50 -8.88 10.81 -15.37
N LEU A 51 -8.94 10.81 -14.04
CA LEU A 51 -9.92 11.59 -13.28
C LEU A 51 -9.72 13.10 -13.47
N GLU A 52 -8.47 13.56 -13.54
CA GLU A 52 -8.13 14.96 -13.80
C GLU A 52 -8.56 15.41 -15.20
N GLU A 53 -8.35 14.58 -16.21
CA GLU A 53 -8.83 14.82 -17.57
C GLU A 53 -10.36 14.97 -17.64
N GLU A 54 -11.10 14.26 -16.79
CA GLU A 54 -12.57 14.36 -16.64
C GLU A 54 -13.00 15.49 -15.68
N GLY A 55 -12.06 16.30 -15.20
CA GLY A 55 -12.32 17.55 -14.48
C GLY A 55 -12.27 17.45 -12.95
N LEU A 56 -11.75 16.37 -12.38
CA LEU A 56 -11.49 16.26 -10.94
C LEU A 56 -10.11 16.88 -10.60
N PRO A 57 -10.03 17.97 -9.83
CA PRO A 57 -8.74 18.62 -9.55
C PRO A 57 -7.76 17.68 -8.84
N ALA A 58 -6.51 17.62 -9.30
CA ALA A 58 -5.47 16.82 -8.67
C ALA A 58 -4.86 17.47 -7.41
N ASP A 59 -4.92 18.80 -7.31
CA ASP A 59 -4.31 19.60 -6.23
C ASP A 59 -5.22 19.82 -5.02
N SER A 60 -6.47 19.34 -5.09
CA SER A 60 -7.47 19.51 -4.04
C SER A 60 -8.49 18.38 -4.05
N GLY A 61 -9.15 18.15 -2.91
CA GLY A 61 -10.18 17.12 -2.81
C GLY A 61 -9.60 15.70 -2.74
N PRO A 62 -10.31 14.69 -3.29
CA PRO A 62 -10.01 13.30 -3.04
C PRO A 62 -8.65 12.84 -3.60
N ILE A 63 -8.26 13.27 -4.81
CA ILE A 63 -6.95 12.90 -5.39
C ILE A 63 -5.80 13.40 -4.50
N ALA A 64 -5.83 14.68 -4.10
CA ALA A 64 -4.79 15.26 -3.24
C ALA A 64 -4.68 14.53 -1.89
N MET A 65 -5.80 14.09 -1.33
CA MET A 65 -5.83 13.30 -0.09
C MET A 65 -5.23 11.91 -0.29
N MET A 66 -5.53 11.21 -1.39
CA MET A 66 -4.92 9.90 -1.69
C MET A 66 -3.41 10.01 -1.90
N LEU A 67 -2.95 11.03 -2.64
CA LEU A 67 -1.52 11.28 -2.85
C LEU A 67 -0.78 11.54 -1.53
N GLU A 68 -1.41 12.25 -0.59
CA GLU A 68 -0.86 12.47 0.73
C GLU A 68 -0.84 11.21 1.59
N ASP A 69 -1.87 10.35 1.49
CA ASP A 69 -1.86 9.02 2.11
C ASP A 69 -0.73 8.16 1.54
N HIS A 70 -0.57 8.10 0.21
CA HIS A 70 0.51 7.33 -0.42
C HIS A 70 1.89 7.82 0.04
N ARG A 71 2.09 9.14 0.12
CA ARG A 71 3.32 9.75 0.63
C ARG A 71 3.62 9.32 2.07
N GLN A 72 2.64 9.42 2.97
CA GLN A 72 2.80 9.02 4.37
C GLN A 72 3.03 7.51 4.50
N GLY A 73 2.32 6.69 3.73
CA GLY A 73 2.52 5.24 3.68
C GLY A 73 3.95 4.86 3.33
N ARG A 74 4.52 5.51 2.29
CA ARG A 74 5.92 5.35 1.90
C ARG A 74 6.89 5.75 3.02
N GLU A 75 6.59 6.80 3.79
CA GLU A 75 7.42 7.22 4.93
C GLU A 75 7.45 6.19 6.05
N PHE A 76 6.29 5.64 6.43
CA PHE A 76 6.23 4.59 7.46
C PHE A 76 6.95 3.33 7.02
N VAL A 77 6.77 2.91 5.77
CA VAL A 77 7.49 1.75 5.20
C VAL A 77 9.00 1.99 5.18
N ALA A 78 9.45 3.20 4.84
CA ALA A 78 10.87 3.55 4.88
C ALA A 78 11.46 3.46 6.31
N VAL A 79 10.71 3.91 7.33
CA VAL A 79 11.11 3.78 8.74
C VAL A 79 11.24 2.31 9.14
N MET A 80 10.27 1.46 8.76
CA MET A 80 10.33 0.03 9.04
C MET A 80 11.58 -0.59 8.41
N VAL A 81 11.83 -0.36 7.11
CA VAL A 81 13.02 -0.87 6.40
C VAL A 81 14.31 -0.45 7.09
N ALA A 82 14.43 0.83 7.46
CA ALA A 82 15.66 1.38 8.03
C ALA A 82 16.01 0.81 9.41
N ASN A 83 15.03 0.27 10.14
CA ASN A 83 15.21 -0.19 11.52
C ASN A 83 15.07 -1.71 11.69
N LEU A 84 14.62 -2.44 10.66
CA LEU A 84 14.25 -3.85 10.78
C LEU A 84 15.40 -4.74 11.27
N ASP A 85 16.59 -4.60 10.68
CA ASP A 85 17.75 -5.42 11.04
C ASP A 85 18.25 -5.15 12.47
N ALA A 86 18.29 -3.89 12.86
CA ALA A 86 18.69 -3.50 14.22
C ALA A 86 17.67 -3.98 15.25
N ALA A 87 16.36 -3.88 14.94
CA ALA A 87 15.29 -4.41 15.77
C ALA A 87 15.41 -5.93 15.92
N ARG A 88 15.66 -6.66 14.81
CA ARG A 88 15.90 -8.12 14.80
C ARG A 88 17.13 -8.50 15.64
N ALA A 89 18.14 -7.64 15.71
CA ALA A 89 19.32 -7.82 16.56
C ALA A 89 19.12 -7.45 18.04
N GLY A 90 17.91 -7.03 18.43
CA GLY A 90 17.55 -6.72 19.81
C GLY A 90 17.70 -5.25 20.22
N ASP A 91 17.96 -4.34 19.27
CA ASP A 91 17.97 -2.91 19.57
C ASP A 91 16.55 -2.43 19.93
N THR A 92 16.39 -1.98 21.18
CA THR A 92 15.08 -1.59 21.71
C THR A 92 14.54 -0.31 21.08
N GLN A 93 15.41 0.63 20.67
CA GLN A 93 14.98 1.86 20.00
C GLN A 93 14.53 1.57 18.57
N ALA A 94 15.30 0.78 17.84
CA ALA A 94 14.93 0.35 16.49
C ALA A 94 13.61 -0.44 16.51
N GLY A 95 13.45 -1.37 17.47
CA GLY A 95 12.21 -2.11 17.64
C GLY A 95 11.01 -1.20 17.90
N ARG A 96 11.15 -0.16 18.73
CA ARG A 96 10.07 0.84 18.94
C ARG A 96 9.73 1.57 17.64
N ALA A 97 10.74 2.05 16.90
CA ALA A 97 10.51 2.74 15.63
C ALA A 97 9.77 1.86 14.60
N VAL A 98 10.10 0.57 14.53
CA VAL A 98 9.41 -0.41 13.69
C VAL A 98 7.94 -0.56 14.10
N ARG A 99 7.66 -0.77 15.39
CA ARG A 99 6.29 -0.94 15.91
C ARG A 99 5.42 0.30 15.69
N ASP A 100 5.98 1.48 15.98
CA ASP A 100 5.28 2.75 15.84
C ASP A 100 4.93 3.02 14.37
N ALA A 101 5.88 2.79 13.47
CA ALA A 101 5.65 2.92 12.02
C ALA A 101 4.67 1.87 11.48
N ALA A 102 4.73 0.63 11.97
CA ALA A 102 3.83 -0.45 11.56
C ALA A 102 2.37 -0.14 11.95
N ARG A 103 2.12 0.29 13.20
CA ARG A 103 0.79 0.75 13.65
C ARG A 103 0.28 1.93 12.81
N ALA A 104 1.10 2.96 12.65
CA ALA A 104 0.72 4.14 11.87
C ALA A 104 0.41 3.78 10.40
N TYR A 105 1.16 2.85 9.81
CA TYR A 105 0.87 2.35 8.47
C TYR A 105 -0.45 1.57 8.41
N VAL A 106 -0.72 0.69 9.37
CA VAL A 106 -1.98 -0.07 9.45
C VAL A 106 -3.18 0.88 9.55
N ASP A 107 -3.13 1.84 10.48
CA ASP A 107 -4.20 2.81 10.66
C ASP A 107 -4.46 3.59 9.37
N LEU A 108 -3.38 4.10 8.75
CA LEU A 108 -3.45 4.86 7.50
C LEU A 108 -4.06 4.02 6.37
N ILE A 109 -3.58 2.80 6.14
CA ILE A 109 -3.97 2.02 4.96
C ILE A 109 -5.40 1.48 5.07
N VAL A 110 -5.90 1.19 6.28
CA VAL A 110 -7.29 0.78 6.48
C VAL A 110 -8.25 1.92 6.15
N ASP A 111 -7.92 3.13 6.61
CA ASP A 111 -8.66 4.34 6.33
C ASP A 111 -8.58 4.73 4.84
N HIS A 112 -7.40 4.58 4.23
CA HIS A 112 -7.16 4.80 2.81
C HIS A 112 -8.05 3.91 1.94
N ILE A 113 -8.04 2.59 2.19
CA ILE A 113 -8.89 1.61 1.49
C ILE A 113 -10.37 1.97 1.62
N THR A 114 -10.80 2.44 2.79
CA THR A 114 -12.20 2.84 3.01
C THR A 114 -12.60 4.03 2.14
N ARG A 115 -11.68 4.97 1.92
CA ARG A 115 -11.89 6.14 1.04
C ARG A 115 -11.85 5.75 -0.44
N GLU A 116 -10.94 4.86 -0.83
CA GLU A 116 -10.90 4.30 -2.18
C GLU A 116 -12.21 3.59 -2.53
N ASP A 117 -12.56 2.56 -1.76
CA ASP A 117 -13.71 1.68 -1.99
C ASP A 117 -15.05 2.43 -1.86
N GLY A 118 -15.15 3.39 -0.95
CA GLY A 118 -16.42 4.06 -0.62
C GLY A 118 -16.66 5.40 -1.31
N ILE A 119 -15.64 5.97 -1.97
CA ILE A 119 -15.74 7.32 -2.57
C ILE A 119 -15.04 7.36 -3.92
N LEU A 120 -13.73 7.06 -3.96
CA LEU A 120 -12.92 7.35 -5.15
C LEU A 120 -13.31 6.47 -6.33
N PHE A 121 -13.50 5.17 -6.12
CA PHE A 121 -13.86 4.24 -7.20
C PHE A 121 -15.28 4.50 -7.71
N ASP A 122 -16.23 4.81 -6.82
CA ASP A 122 -17.56 5.26 -7.23
C ASP A 122 -17.51 6.53 -8.10
N MET A 123 -16.63 7.49 -7.77
CA MET A 123 -16.42 8.67 -8.61
C MET A 123 -15.82 8.30 -9.97
N ALA A 124 -14.81 7.43 -9.99
CA ALA A 124 -14.17 6.96 -11.22
C ALA A 124 -15.16 6.26 -12.15
N ASP A 125 -16.02 5.38 -11.63
CA ASP A 125 -17.05 4.67 -12.40
C ASP A 125 -18.06 5.62 -13.07
N ASN A 126 -18.33 6.76 -12.44
CA ASN A 126 -19.25 7.77 -12.98
C ASN A 126 -18.60 8.75 -13.97
N MET A 127 -17.30 9.00 -13.83
CA MET A 127 -16.57 10.00 -14.61
C MET A 127 -15.89 9.38 -15.83
N ILE A 128 -15.16 8.29 -15.65
CA ILE A 128 -14.34 7.67 -16.70
C ILE A 128 -15.19 6.62 -17.43
N THR A 129 -15.86 7.05 -18.49
CA THR A 129 -16.79 6.18 -19.24
C THR A 129 -16.40 6.03 -20.72
N GLY A 130 -17.04 5.08 -21.43
CA GLY A 130 -16.85 4.91 -22.87
C GLY A 130 -15.40 4.63 -23.28
N SER A 131 -14.88 5.42 -24.22
CA SER A 131 -13.51 5.23 -24.75
C SER A 131 -12.42 5.55 -23.73
N ALA A 132 -12.68 6.45 -22.78
CA ALA A 132 -11.72 6.77 -21.70
C ALA A 132 -11.52 5.55 -20.80
N CYS A 133 -12.62 4.90 -20.40
CA CYS A 133 -12.59 3.65 -19.62
C CYS A 133 -11.80 2.55 -20.35
N ALA A 134 -12.09 2.32 -21.63
CA ALA A 134 -11.38 1.31 -22.42
C ALA A 134 -9.86 1.58 -22.50
N THR A 135 -9.48 2.87 -22.59
CA THR A 135 -8.07 3.28 -22.60
C THR A 135 -7.41 3.03 -21.25
N LEU A 136 -8.08 3.37 -20.15
CA LEU A 136 -7.59 3.12 -18.79
C LEU A 136 -7.40 1.61 -18.53
N CYS A 137 -8.38 0.78 -18.91
CA CYS A 137 -8.27 -0.68 -18.80
C CYS A 137 -7.05 -1.23 -19.57
N SER A 138 -6.79 -0.74 -20.79
CA SER A 138 -5.60 -1.15 -21.55
C SER A 138 -4.29 -0.78 -20.84
N LYS A 139 -4.22 0.39 -20.20
CA LYS A 139 -3.05 0.78 -19.40
C LYS A 139 -2.87 -0.14 -18.18
N TYR A 140 -3.96 -0.50 -17.50
CA TYR A 140 -3.92 -1.44 -16.38
C TYR A 140 -3.44 -2.83 -16.78
N ASP A 141 -3.84 -3.31 -17.96
CA ASP A 141 -3.34 -4.59 -18.49
C ASP A 141 -1.82 -4.58 -18.69
N GLU A 142 -1.26 -3.45 -19.18
CA GLU A 142 0.19 -3.28 -19.34
C GLU A 142 0.93 -3.30 -17.99
N VAL A 143 0.39 -2.62 -16.98
CA VAL A 143 0.96 -2.62 -15.62
C VAL A 143 0.86 -4.01 -14.98
N CYS A 144 -0.27 -4.71 -15.15
CA CYS A 144 -0.45 -6.08 -14.66
C CYS A 144 0.56 -7.06 -15.27
N ALA A 145 1.01 -6.83 -16.51
CA ALA A 145 2.04 -7.61 -17.17
C ALA A 145 3.48 -7.25 -16.74
N SER A 146 3.66 -6.17 -15.97
CA SER A 146 4.96 -5.66 -15.54
C SER A 146 5.55 -6.44 -14.36
N LYS A 147 6.82 -6.15 -14.05
CA LYS A 147 7.55 -6.74 -12.93
C LYS A 147 8.13 -5.66 -12.03
N PHE A 148 8.01 -5.86 -10.73
CA PHE A 148 8.50 -4.96 -9.68
C PHE A 148 9.59 -5.67 -8.90
N GLU A 149 10.82 -5.17 -9.03
CA GLU A 149 12.03 -5.85 -8.51
C GLU A 149 12.11 -7.33 -8.94
N GLY A 150 11.70 -7.62 -10.18
CA GLY A 150 11.69 -8.97 -10.76
C GLY A 150 10.50 -9.85 -10.39
N LYS A 151 9.59 -9.41 -9.50
CA LYS A 151 8.37 -10.12 -9.12
C LYS A 151 7.19 -9.72 -10.00
N THR A 152 6.38 -10.69 -10.42
CA THR A 152 5.09 -10.42 -11.08
C THR A 152 4.00 -10.12 -10.05
N LYS A 153 2.84 -9.63 -10.51
CA LYS A 153 1.63 -9.55 -9.69
C LYS A 153 1.31 -10.89 -8.99
N GLU A 154 1.37 -12.01 -9.72
CA GLU A 154 1.11 -13.34 -9.18
C GLU A 154 2.12 -13.76 -8.09
N ASP A 155 3.39 -13.38 -8.22
CA ASP A 155 4.39 -13.63 -7.18
C ASP A 155 4.10 -12.83 -5.90
N LEU A 156 3.59 -11.60 -6.05
CA LEU A 156 3.20 -10.74 -4.93
C LEU A 156 1.89 -11.20 -4.27
N GLU A 157 0.94 -11.72 -5.05
CA GLU A 157 -0.27 -12.37 -4.52
C GLU A 157 0.08 -13.66 -3.76
N ARG A 158 1.07 -14.43 -4.23
CA ARG A 158 1.59 -15.58 -3.51
C ARG A 158 2.26 -15.16 -2.20
N LEU A 159 3.06 -14.09 -2.21
CA LEU A 159 3.65 -13.52 -1.00
C LEU A 159 2.57 -13.12 0.01
N ALA A 160 1.48 -12.49 -0.42
CA ALA A 160 0.35 -12.20 0.46
C ALA A 160 -0.26 -13.47 1.06
N ALA A 161 -0.45 -14.53 0.25
CA ALA A 161 -0.97 -15.79 0.73
C ALA A 161 -0.05 -16.51 1.73
N GLU A 162 1.27 -16.30 1.64
CA GLU A 162 2.25 -16.84 2.60
C GLU A 162 2.28 -16.06 3.93
N ILE A 163 1.89 -14.78 3.91
CA ILE A 163 1.80 -13.94 5.11
C ILE A 163 0.56 -14.29 5.95
N LEU A 164 -0.57 -14.51 5.28
CA LEU A 164 -1.89 -14.79 5.86
C LEU A 164 -1.98 -16.20 6.47
#